data_AF-A0A9X3LC35-F1
#
_entry.id   AF-A0A9X3LC35-F1
#
_cell.length_a   1.000
_cell.length_b   1.000
_cell.length_c   1.000
_cell.angle_alpha   90.00
_cell.angle_beta   90.00
_cell.angle_gamma   90.00
#
_symmetry.space_group_name_H-M   'P 1'
#
loop_
_entity.id
_entity.type
_entity.pdbx_description
1 polymer ?
#
loop_
_entity_poly.entity_id
_entity_poly.type
_entity_poly.pdbx_seq_one_letter_code
_entity_poly.pdbx_strand_id
1 'polypeptide(L)'
;MENDVKKIKVAINGGIGFGAKLNAKQLMTISKYMNEDDQLELTTFQQLYIEIPENRKVEIIDEFERVGLACYPVGNYVKSLRTCNFCKGEEEEGMPVAKELNRRFAGKPVPFTLKFAYTGCPIGCGEPMLSDIGVMKFKDNYNLYVGGKAKGKDAEVGFLLKENLTPEELYDTVDEVIATYSQMGKKRETFFKFWKRLGKDQLIS
;
A
#
# COMPACT_ATOMS: atom_id res chain seq x y z
N MET A 1 -31.87 18.41 -15.83
CA MET A 1 -31.30 18.23 -14.48
C MET A 1 -30.72 16.84 -14.45
N GLU A 2 -29.44 16.69 -14.79
CA GLU A 2 -28.71 15.46 -14.44
C GLU A 2 -28.74 15.37 -12.91
N ASN A 3 -29.30 14.27 -12.39
CA ASN A 3 -29.19 13.97 -10.98
C ASN A 3 -27.69 13.86 -10.69
N ASP A 4 -27.17 14.76 -9.85
CA ASP A 4 -25.77 14.78 -9.46
C ASP A 4 -25.51 13.54 -8.59
N VAL A 5 -25.21 12.41 -9.25
CA VAL A 5 -24.96 11.14 -8.58
C VAL A 5 -23.68 11.30 -7.78
N LYS A 6 -23.79 11.15 -6.45
CA LYS A 6 -22.63 11.23 -5.55
C LYS A 6 -21.50 10.32 -6.06
N LYS A 7 -20.36 10.92 -6.37
CA LYS A 7 -19.15 10.21 -6.75
C LYS A 7 -18.31 9.86 -5.51
N ILE A 8 -17.59 8.75 -5.60
CA ILE A 8 -16.63 8.30 -4.59
C ILE A 8 -15.28 8.00 -5.23
N LYS A 9 -14.20 8.21 -4.48
CA LYS A 9 -12.85 7.85 -4.93
C LYS A 9 -12.54 6.38 -4.64
N VAL A 10 -12.01 5.69 -5.62
CA VAL A 10 -11.46 4.34 -5.51
C VAL A 10 -10.00 4.37 -5.94
N ALA A 11 -9.15 3.65 -5.22
CA ALA A 11 -7.76 3.46 -5.60
C ALA A 11 -7.61 2.17 -6.40
N ILE A 12 -6.99 2.25 -7.57
CA ILE A 12 -6.79 1.10 -8.46
C ILE A 12 -5.33 0.95 -8.87
N ASN A 13 -4.88 -0.27 -9.11
CA ASN A 13 -3.62 -0.55 -9.80
C ASN A 13 -3.68 -1.91 -10.53
N GLY A 14 -2.64 -2.24 -11.29
CA GLY A 14 -2.53 -3.52 -12.02
C GLY A 14 -2.19 -4.74 -11.15
N GLY A 15 -2.29 -4.63 -9.82
CA GLY A 15 -1.85 -5.64 -8.87
C GLY A 15 -0.36 -5.56 -8.53
N ILE A 16 0.10 -6.48 -7.68
CA ILE A 16 1.50 -6.59 -7.29
C ILE A 16 2.23 -7.47 -8.30
N GLY A 17 3.19 -6.86 -9.01
CA GLY A 17 3.95 -7.53 -10.05
C GLY A 17 5.13 -6.69 -10.50
N PHE A 18 5.70 -7.09 -11.63
CA PHE A 18 6.87 -6.44 -12.18
C PHE A 18 6.53 -5.08 -12.80
N GLY A 19 6.86 -4.01 -12.08
CA GLY A 19 6.52 -2.64 -12.46
C GLY A 19 5.07 -2.29 -12.16
N ALA A 20 4.79 -1.00 -12.05
CA ALA A 20 3.44 -0.46 -11.89
C ALA A 20 2.77 -0.31 -13.26
N LYS A 21 2.40 -1.43 -13.88
CA LYS A 21 1.93 -1.47 -15.28
C LYS A 21 0.41 -1.62 -15.36
N LEU A 22 -0.16 -1.06 -16.42
CA LEU A 22 -1.53 -1.30 -16.85
C LEU A 22 -1.50 -1.74 -18.32
N ASN A 23 -2.35 -2.70 -18.67
CA ASN A 23 -2.53 -3.13 -20.07
C ASN A 23 -3.67 -2.37 -20.75
N ALA A 24 -3.77 -2.47 -22.08
CA ALA A 24 -4.77 -1.78 -22.86
C ALA A 24 -6.22 -2.12 -22.43
N LYS A 25 -6.50 -3.38 -22.09
CA LYS A 25 -7.83 -3.81 -21.62
C LYS A 25 -8.22 -3.11 -20.32
N GLN A 26 -7.29 -2.98 -19.39
CA GLN A 26 -7.50 -2.26 -18.12
C GLN A 26 -7.74 -0.77 -18.38
N LEU A 27 -6.92 -0.12 -19.20
CA LEU A 27 -7.09 1.30 -19.55
C LEU A 27 -8.45 1.57 -20.22
N MET A 28 -8.84 0.73 -21.19
CA MET A 28 -10.15 0.82 -21.84
C MET A 28 -11.32 0.60 -20.86
N THR A 29 -11.13 -0.23 -19.83
CA THR A 29 -12.17 -0.47 -18.81
C THR A 29 -12.28 0.72 -17.86
N ILE A 30 -11.15 1.32 -17.46
CA ILE A 30 -11.11 2.54 -16.66
C ILE A 30 -11.82 3.68 -17.41
N SER A 31 -11.52 3.86 -18.71
CA SER A 31 -12.09 4.96 -19.51
C SER A 31 -13.59 4.86 -19.73
N LYS A 32 -14.21 3.67 -19.59
CA LYS A 32 -15.70 3.53 -19.65
C LYS A 32 -16.41 4.33 -18.56
N TYR A 33 -15.71 4.61 -17.46
CA TYR A 33 -16.25 5.27 -16.27
C TYR A 33 -15.73 6.70 -16.11
N MET A 34 -15.14 7.25 -17.17
CA MET A 34 -14.57 8.59 -17.22
C MET A 34 -15.14 9.36 -18.41
N ASN A 35 -15.31 10.66 -18.24
CA ASN A 35 -15.60 11.60 -19.32
C ASN A 35 -14.29 12.11 -19.96
N GLU A 36 -14.39 12.81 -21.09
CA GLU A 36 -13.23 13.32 -21.84
C GLU A 36 -12.31 14.23 -21.01
N ASP A 37 -12.88 15.03 -20.11
CA ASP A 37 -12.15 15.96 -19.24
C ASP A 37 -11.77 15.37 -17.86
N ASP A 38 -12.20 14.14 -17.56
CA ASP A 38 -11.88 13.51 -16.28
C ASP A 38 -10.38 13.14 -16.22
N GLN A 39 -9.77 13.32 -15.05
CA GLN A 39 -8.35 13.07 -14.82
C GLN A 39 -8.12 11.91 -13.84
N LEU A 40 -7.04 11.16 -14.04
CA LEU A 40 -6.54 10.17 -13.08
C LEU A 40 -5.37 10.76 -12.28
N GLU A 41 -5.45 10.68 -10.96
CA GLU A 41 -4.34 11.07 -10.09
C GLU A 41 -3.42 9.87 -9.86
N LEU A 42 -2.17 9.95 -10.32
CA LEU A 42 -1.13 9.00 -9.95
C LEU A 42 -0.56 9.34 -8.58
N THR A 43 -0.76 8.42 -7.63
CA THR A 43 -0.35 8.62 -6.24
C THR A 43 1.10 8.20 -6.00
N THR A 44 1.67 8.66 -4.89
CA THR A 44 3.00 8.24 -4.41
C THR A 44 3.09 6.75 -4.02
N PHE A 45 1.96 6.03 -4.03
CA PHE A 45 1.85 4.62 -3.63
C PHE A 45 1.67 3.69 -4.84
N GLN A 46 1.93 4.17 -6.07
CA GLN A 46 1.75 3.41 -7.31
C GLN A 46 0.30 2.96 -7.53
N GLN A 47 -0.64 3.81 -7.14
CA GLN A 47 -2.07 3.64 -7.38
C GLN A 47 -2.59 4.82 -8.20
N LEU A 48 -3.63 4.59 -9.00
CA LEU A 48 -4.44 5.64 -9.61
C LEU A 48 -5.69 5.86 -8.76
N TYR A 49 -6.06 7.11 -8.54
CA TYR A 49 -7.39 7.43 -8.03
C TYR A 49 -8.35 7.73 -9.18
N ILE A 50 -9.50 7.07 -9.14
CA ILE A 50 -10.64 7.29 -10.04
C ILE A 50 -11.88 7.63 -9.23
N GLU A 51 -12.70 8.55 -9.74
CA GLU A 51 -14.02 8.86 -9.20
C GLU A 51 -15.10 8.08 -9.95
N ILE A 52 -15.88 7.30 -9.21
CA ILE A 52 -16.96 6.48 -9.76
C ILE A 52 -18.29 6.80 -9.05
N PRO A 53 -19.45 6.63 -9.72
CA PRO A 53 -20.75 6.84 -9.10
C PRO A 53 -21.01 5.81 -7.98
N GLU A 54 -21.39 6.29 -6.78
CA GLU A 54 -21.53 5.47 -5.58
C GLU A 54 -22.59 4.37 -5.73
N ASN A 55 -23.67 4.65 -6.44
CA ASN A 55 -24.78 3.71 -6.68
C ASN A 55 -24.39 2.52 -7.58
N ARG A 56 -23.31 2.62 -8.36
CA ARG A 56 -22.79 1.53 -9.21
C ARG A 56 -21.45 0.98 -8.72
N LYS A 57 -21.00 1.37 -7.52
CA LYS A 57 -19.70 1.00 -6.96
C LYS A 57 -19.39 -0.51 -7.08
N VAL A 58 -20.33 -1.36 -6.68
CA VAL A 58 -20.13 -2.82 -6.65
C VAL A 58 -19.92 -3.36 -8.07
N GLU A 59 -20.81 -3.01 -8.99
CA GLU A 59 -20.73 -3.39 -10.41
C GLU A 59 -19.39 -2.99 -11.05
N ILE A 60 -18.95 -1.76 -10.79
CA ILE A 60 -17.72 -1.20 -11.38
C ILE A 60 -16.48 -1.89 -10.81
N ILE A 61 -16.43 -2.12 -9.49
CA ILE A 61 -15.34 -2.86 -8.86
C ILE A 61 -15.27 -4.29 -9.41
N ASP A 62 -16.41 -4.97 -9.57
CA ASP A 62 -16.46 -6.33 -10.13
C ASP A 62 -15.97 -6.35 -11.59
N GLU A 63 -16.21 -5.31 -12.39
CA GLU A 63 -15.66 -5.21 -13.74
C GLU A 63 -14.15 -4.95 -13.73
N PHE A 64 -13.68 -4.06 -12.86
CA PHE A 64 -12.24 -3.80 -12.68
C PHE A 64 -11.49 -5.07 -12.29
N GLU A 65 -12.00 -5.83 -11.32
CA GLU A 65 -11.39 -7.09 -10.88
C GLU A 65 -11.38 -8.15 -12.00
N ARG A 66 -12.46 -8.24 -12.79
CA ARG A 66 -12.53 -9.15 -13.97
C ARG A 66 -11.50 -8.86 -15.05
N VAL A 67 -11.00 -7.62 -15.14
CA VAL A 67 -9.90 -7.25 -16.05
C VAL A 67 -8.53 -7.26 -15.37
N GLY A 68 -8.45 -7.71 -14.12
CA GLY A 68 -7.23 -7.86 -13.35
C GLY A 68 -6.74 -6.58 -12.69
N LEU A 69 -7.58 -5.56 -12.52
CA LEU A 69 -7.28 -4.43 -11.64
C LEU A 69 -7.52 -4.84 -10.19
N ALA A 70 -6.65 -4.40 -9.29
CA ALA A 70 -6.91 -4.48 -7.86
C ALA A 70 -7.53 -3.15 -7.39
N CYS A 71 -8.59 -3.24 -6.60
CA CYS A 71 -9.32 -2.09 -6.07
C CYS A 71 -9.14 -1.97 -4.56
N TYR A 72 -8.93 -0.74 -4.07
CA TYR A 72 -8.72 -0.48 -2.66
C TYR A 72 -9.51 0.76 -2.20
N PRO A 73 -9.95 0.80 -0.94
CA PRO A 73 -10.60 1.97 -0.38
C PRO A 73 -9.64 3.15 -0.22
N VAL A 74 -10.15 4.36 -0.43
CA VAL A 74 -9.42 5.62 -0.20
C VAL A 74 -9.67 6.11 1.23
N GLY A 75 -8.68 6.79 1.82
CA GLY A 75 -8.72 7.26 3.21
C GLY A 75 -7.91 6.40 4.17
N ASN A 76 -8.41 6.25 5.39
CA ASN A 76 -7.73 5.66 6.55
C ASN A 76 -7.67 4.13 6.49
N TYR A 77 -6.87 3.65 5.55
CA TYR A 77 -6.62 2.24 5.30
C TYR A 77 -5.12 2.02 5.11
N VAL A 78 -4.69 0.77 5.27
CA VAL A 78 -3.39 0.32 4.77
C VAL A 78 -3.41 0.45 3.25
N LYS A 79 -2.49 1.23 2.68
CA LYS A 79 -2.38 1.38 1.23
C LYS A 79 -1.88 0.09 0.58
N SER A 80 -2.15 -0.07 -0.72
CA SER A 80 -1.52 -1.16 -1.47
C SER A 80 -0.01 -1.04 -1.37
N LEU A 81 0.65 -2.19 -1.33
CA LEU A 81 2.09 -2.28 -1.16
C LEU A 81 2.79 -1.54 -2.31
N ARG A 82 3.58 -0.52 -1.98
CA ARG A 82 4.49 0.13 -2.92
C ARG A 82 5.68 -0.81 -3.15
N THR A 83 5.95 -1.16 -4.39
CA THR A 83 7.04 -2.10 -4.72
C THR A 83 8.09 -1.45 -5.63
N CYS A 84 9.19 -2.15 -5.88
CA CYS A 84 10.17 -1.75 -6.90
C CYS A 84 9.50 -1.65 -8.28
N ASN A 85 9.78 -0.58 -9.02
CA ASN A 85 9.17 -0.31 -10.33
C ASN A 85 10.16 -0.06 -11.49
N PHE A 86 11.46 0.03 -11.22
CA PHE A 86 12.45 0.48 -12.22
C PHE A 86 13.41 -0.60 -12.70
N CYS A 87 13.85 -1.52 -11.84
CA CYS A 87 14.76 -2.60 -12.23
C CYS A 87 14.02 -3.93 -12.30
N LYS A 88 14.49 -4.83 -13.17
CA LYS A 88 14.16 -6.27 -13.20
C LYS A 88 14.54 -7.00 -11.92
N GLY A 89 15.30 -6.38 -10.99
CA GLY A 89 15.99 -7.10 -9.93
C GLY A 89 16.82 -8.26 -10.52
N GLU A 90 16.94 -9.34 -9.76
CA GLU A 90 17.26 -10.71 -10.19
C GLU A 90 15.93 -11.47 -10.54
N GLU A 91 15.04 -10.80 -11.27
CA GLU A 91 13.72 -11.16 -11.86
C GLU A 91 12.58 -11.82 -11.05
N GLU A 92 12.78 -12.61 -10.00
CA GLU A 92 11.64 -13.29 -9.31
C GLU A 92 11.68 -13.29 -7.78
N GLU A 93 12.80 -12.88 -7.17
CA GLU A 93 12.99 -13.10 -5.75
C GLU A 93 12.10 -12.24 -4.84
N GLY A 94 11.28 -12.93 -4.03
CA GLY A 94 10.43 -12.34 -2.99
C GLY A 94 9.16 -11.65 -3.50
N MET A 95 8.86 -11.71 -4.81
CA MET A 95 7.56 -11.27 -5.33
C MET A 95 6.37 -12.06 -4.74
N PRO A 96 6.46 -13.39 -4.48
CA PRO A 96 5.41 -14.11 -3.76
C PRO A 96 5.15 -13.52 -2.37
N VAL A 97 6.21 -13.12 -1.66
CA VAL A 97 6.11 -12.48 -0.34
C VAL A 97 5.47 -11.11 -0.44
N ALA A 98 5.86 -10.29 -1.42
CA ALA A 98 5.22 -8.99 -1.67
C ALA A 98 3.72 -9.12 -2.00
N LYS A 99 3.35 -10.08 -2.85
CA LYS A 99 1.95 -10.38 -3.19
C LYS A 99 1.17 -10.80 -1.94
N GLU A 100 1.74 -11.67 -1.13
CA GLU A 100 1.10 -12.18 0.09
C GLU A 100 0.93 -11.08 1.15
N LEU A 101 1.95 -10.24 1.37
CA LEU A 101 1.84 -9.04 2.21
C LEU A 101 0.70 -8.14 1.75
N ASN A 102 0.64 -7.81 0.46
CA ASN A 102 -0.42 -6.97 -0.06
C ASN A 102 -1.80 -7.61 0.11
N ARG A 103 -1.93 -8.91 -0.18
CA ARG A 103 -3.17 -9.68 -0.02
C ARG A 103 -3.64 -9.70 1.44
N ARG A 104 -2.73 -9.86 2.40
CA ARG A 104 -3.06 -9.93 3.84
C ARG A 104 -3.43 -8.57 4.41
N PHE A 105 -2.81 -7.48 3.95
CA PHE A 105 -2.84 -6.21 4.70
C PHE A 105 -3.48 -5.02 3.97
N ALA A 106 -3.38 -4.95 2.64
CA ALA A 106 -3.91 -3.79 1.91
C ALA A 106 -5.43 -3.68 2.09
N GLY A 107 -5.92 -2.46 2.33
CA GLY A 107 -7.33 -2.20 2.57
C GLY A 107 -7.82 -2.49 4.00
N LYS A 108 -6.97 -2.98 4.92
CA LYS A 108 -7.33 -3.05 6.35
C LYS A 108 -7.59 -1.64 6.90
N PRO A 109 -8.67 -1.41 7.66
CA PRO A 109 -8.95 -0.12 8.29
C PRO A 109 -7.94 0.15 9.40
N VAL A 110 -7.47 1.39 9.48
CA VAL A 110 -6.48 1.84 10.48
C VAL A 110 -6.84 3.26 10.96
N PRO A 111 -6.31 3.74 12.09
CA PRO A 111 -6.69 5.05 12.65
C PRO A 111 -6.40 6.23 11.72
N PHE A 112 -5.35 6.11 10.91
CA PHE A 112 -5.00 7.01 9.82
C PHE A 112 -4.23 6.25 8.73
N THR A 113 -4.24 6.77 7.50
CA THR A 113 -3.59 6.17 6.32
C THR A 113 -2.19 5.62 6.66
N LEU A 114 -1.98 4.33 6.40
CA LEU A 114 -0.73 3.63 6.66
C LEU A 114 -0.04 3.30 5.33
N LYS A 115 1.21 3.74 5.18
CA LYS A 115 2.03 3.49 3.98
C LYS A 115 2.86 2.23 4.18
N PHE A 116 2.77 1.33 3.21
CA PHE A 116 3.47 0.07 3.23
C PHE A 116 4.33 -0.07 1.98
N ALA A 117 5.62 -0.36 2.14
CA ALA A 117 6.55 -0.54 1.05
C ALA A 117 7.33 -1.85 1.16
N TYR A 118 7.71 -2.38 -0.01
CA TYR A 118 8.54 -3.56 -0.15
C TYR A 118 9.63 -3.32 -1.20
N THR A 119 10.85 -3.78 -0.90
CA THR A 119 11.95 -3.87 -1.86
C THR A 119 12.53 -5.28 -1.87
N GLY A 120 12.75 -5.84 -3.06
CA GLY A 120 13.31 -7.17 -3.25
C GLY A 120 14.84 -7.24 -3.13
N CYS A 121 15.51 -6.10 -2.95
CA CYS A 121 16.96 -6.05 -2.76
C CYS A 121 17.39 -4.80 -1.95
N PRO A 122 18.66 -4.75 -1.51
CA PRO A 122 19.17 -3.68 -0.66
C PRO A 122 19.29 -2.30 -1.32
N ILE A 123 19.05 -2.20 -2.64
CA ILE A 123 19.06 -0.90 -3.34
C ILE A 123 17.96 0.04 -2.83
N GLY A 124 16.83 -0.52 -2.37
CA GLY A 124 15.80 0.27 -1.71
C GLY A 124 14.94 1.15 -2.62
N CYS A 125 14.77 0.81 -3.90
CA CYS A 125 13.90 1.56 -4.84
C CYS A 125 12.45 1.69 -4.34
N GLY A 126 11.98 0.70 -3.57
CA GLY A 126 10.68 0.73 -2.90
C GLY A 126 10.57 1.76 -1.76
N GLU A 127 11.63 2.47 -1.40
CA GLU A 127 11.69 3.42 -0.28
C GLU A 127 11.17 2.83 1.05
N PRO A 128 11.58 1.60 1.43
CA PRO A 128 11.05 0.91 2.61
C PRO A 128 11.25 1.74 3.89
N MET A 129 12.43 2.35 4.06
CA MET A 129 12.76 3.13 5.27
C MET A 129 12.01 4.47 5.38
N LEU A 130 11.35 4.95 4.32
CA LEU A 130 10.58 6.21 4.36
C LEU A 130 9.07 5.97 4.54
N SER A 131 8.65 4.70 4.55
CA SER A 131 7.28 4.26 4.74
C SER A 131 6.98 3.98 6.21
N ASP A 132 5.69 3.98 6.59
CA ASP A 132 5.29 3.67 7.96
C ASP A 132 5.70 2.23 8.32
N ILE A 133 5.54 1.30 7.38
CA ILE A 133 6.09 -0.05 7.39
C ILE A 133 6.88 -0.28 6.10
N GLY A 134 8.09 -0.82 6.21
CA GLY A 134 8.99 -1.09 5.09
C GLY A 134 9.63 -2.46 5.19
N VAL A 135 9.60 -3.23 4.11
CA VAL A 135 10.25 -4.54 4.03
C VAL A 135 11.37 -4.50 3.01
N MET A 136 12.53 -5.05 3.39
CA MET A 136 13.69 -5.20 2.52
C MET A 136 14.16 -6.64 2.54
N LYS A 137 14.17 -7.29 1.38
CA LYS A 137 14.80 -8.61 1.23
C LYS A 137 16.33 -8.46 1.28
N PHE A 138 16.97 -9.34 2.04
CA PHE A 138 18.41 -9.46 2.14
C PHE A 138 18.78 -10.95 2.13
N LYS A 139 19.43 -11.40 1.05
CA LYS A 139 19.63 -12.85 0.77
C LYS A 139 18.28 -13.57 0.86
N ASP A 140 18.18 -14.67 1.60
CA ASP A 140 16.95 -15.49 1.71
C ASP A 140 15.93 -14.96 2.73
N ASN A 141 16.28 -13.90 3.47
CA ASN A 141 15.47 -13.39 4.57
C ASN A 141 15.04 -11.94 4.38
N TYR A 142 14.27 -11.42 5.34
CA TYR A 142 13.65 -10.09 5.27
C TYR A 142 13.94 -9.25 6.52
N ASN A 143 14.28 -7.99 6.27
CA ASN A 143 14.40 -6.97 7.31
C ASN A 143 13.15 -6.09 7.31
N LEU A 144 12.59 -5.90 8.50
CA LEU A 144 11.39 -5.10 8.75
C LEU A 144 11.78 -3.76 9.38
N TYR A 145 11.48 -2.68 8.68
CA TYR A 145 11.65 -1.30 9.12
C TYR A 145 10.30 -0.68 9.44
N VAL A 146 10.26 0.15 10.48
CA VAL A 146 9.02 0.75 10.97
C VAL A 146 9.24 2.21 11.35
N GLY A 147 8.21 3.03 11.14
CA GLY A 147 8.15 4.39 11.65
C GLY A 147 8.78 5.45 10.74
N GLY A 148 8.97 5.16 9.45
CA GLY A 148 9.46 6.13 8.48
C GLY A 148 8.45 7.24 8.18
N LYS A 149 8.97 8.43 7.86
CA LYS A 149 8.19 9.61 7.50
C LYS A 149 8.84 10.35 6.34
N ALA A 150 8.32 10.15 5.14
CA ALA A 150 8.83 10.76 3.90
C ALA A 150 8.54 12.26 3.70
N LYS A 151 7.65 12.88 4.48
CA LYS A 151 7.12 14.24 4.19
C LYS A 151 7.21 15.16 5.41
N GLY A 152 7.53 16.42 5.15
CA GLY A 152 7.60 17.49 6.16
C GLY A 152 9.04 17.83 6.58
N LYS A 153 9.20 18.92 7.34
CA LYS A 153 10.51 19.38 7.85
C LYS A 153 11.16 18.39 8.84
N ASP A 154 10.34 17.54 9.44
CA ASP A 154 10.70 16.48 10.38
C ASP A 154 10.59 15.10 9.70
N ALA A 155 10.99 15.02 8.43
CA ALA A 155 11.16 13.75 7.76
C ALA A 155 12.21 12.91 8.49
N GLU A 156 11.90 11.64 8.71
CA GLU A 156 12.72 10.73 9.51
C GLU A 156 12.69 9.35 8.86
N VAL A 157 13.83 8.68 8.83
CA VAL A 157 13.91 7.28 8.39
C VAL A 157 13.38 6.37 9.49
N GLY A 158 12.69 5.31 9.09
CA GLY A 158 12.25 4.25 9.99
C GLY A 158 13.45 3.51 10.59
N PHE A 159 13.24 2.91 11.74
CA PHE A 159 14.24 2.09 12.41
C PHE A 159 14.02 0.61 12.07
N LEU A 160 15.10 -0.18 12.15
CA LEU A 160 15.04 -1.63 12.02
C LEU A 160 14.33 -2.21 13.24
N LEU A 161 13.15 -2.80 13.04
CA LEU A 161 12.35 -3.42 14.09
C LEU A 161 12.77 -4.88 14.31
N LYS A 162 12.93 -5.64 13.21
CA LYS A 162 13.44 -7.01 13.20
C LYS A 162 14.23 -7.25 11.92
N GLU A 163 15.22 -8.13 12.01
CA GLU A 163 16.06 -8.53 10.88
C GLU A 163 16.05 -10.04 10.66
N ASN A 164 16.46 -10.46 9.47
CA ASN A 164 16.65 -11.86 9.13
C ASN A 164 15.40 -12.75 9.35
N LEU A 165 14.22 -12.19 9.08
CA LEU A 165 12.95 -12.90 9.21
C LEU A 165 12.72 -13.85 8.03
N THR A 166 12.18 -15.02 8.33
CA THR A 166 11.53 -15.88 7.33
C THR A 166 10.22 -15.23 6.84
N PRO A 167 9.63 -15.69 5.71
CA PRO A 167 8.35 -15.15 5.24
C PRO A 167 7.22 -15.21 6.27
N GLU A 168 7.04 -16.32 7.00
CA GLU A 168 5.96 -16.44 7.99
C GLU A 168 6.18 -15.52 9.19
N GLU A 169 7.40 -15.48 9.73
CA GLU A 169 7.73 -14.54 10.83
C GLU A 169 7.54 -13.09 10.41
N LEU A 170 7.84 -12.77 9.15
CA LEU A 170 7.59 -11.45 8.57
C LEU A 170 6.09 -11.14 8.54
N TYR A 171 5.26 -12.06 8.05
CA TYR A 171 3.82 -11.85 7.99
C TYR A 171 3.22 -11.65 9.39
N ASP A 172 3.61 -12.49 10.35
CA ASP A 172 3.11 -12.43 11.72
C ASP A 172 3.53 -11.12 12.40
N THR A 173 4.81 -10.74 12.25
CA THR A 173 5.31 -9.48 12.83
C THR A 173 4.61 -8.26 12.20
N VAL A 174 4.32 -8.28 10.90
CA VAL A 174 3.57 -7.18 10.25
C VAL A 174 2.11 -7.14 10.72
N ASP A 175 1.46 -8.30 10.87
CA ASP A 175 0.08 -8.35 11.38
C ASP A 175 -0.01 -7.79 12.79
N GLU A 176 0.95 -8.15 13.64
CA GLU A 176 1.08 -7.64 15.00
C GLU A 176 1.23 -6.11 15.04
N VAL A 177 2.16 -5.55 14.25
CA VAL A 177 2.35 -4.08 14.17
C VAL A 177 1.07 -3.37 13.72
N ILE A 178 0.39 -3.91 12.70
CA ILE A 178 -0.86 -3.33 12.18
C ILE A 178 -2.00 -3.48 13.20
N ALA A 179 -2.10 -4.62 13.88
CA ALA A 179 -3.09 -4.88 14.92
C ALA A 179 -2.90 -3.93 16.11
N THR A 180 -1.67 -3.78 16.60
CA THR A 180 -1.30 -2.86 17.67
C THR A 180 -1.66 -1.42 17.31
N TYR A 181 -1.34 -0.97 16.09
CA TYR A 181 -1.75 0.35 15.62
C TYR A 181 -3.27 0.50 15.50
N SER A 182 -3.96 -0.53 15.03
CA SER A 182 -5.42 -0.52 14.87
C SER A 182 -6.15 -0.44 16.21
N GLN A 183 -5.62 -1.10 17.25
CA GLN A 183 -6.22 -1.16 18.57
C GLN A 183 -5.87 0.05 19.44
N MET A 184 -4.62 0.50 19.41
CA MET A 184 -4.09 1.49 20.35
C MET A 184 -3.90 2.89 19.75
N GLY A 185 -4.04 3.02 18.42
CA GLY A 185 -3.93 4.29 17.73
C GLY A 185 -5.16 5.18 17.92
N LYS A 186 -4.92 6.49 18.08
CA LYS A 186 -6.00 7.46 18.26
C LYS A 186 -6.59 7.86 16.90
N LYS A 187 -7.85 8.32 16.89
CA LYS A 187 -8.51 8.82 15.68
C LYS A 187 -7.66 9.87 14.97
N ARG A 188 -7.34 9.63 13.69
CA ARG A 188 -6.48 10.49 12.84
C ARG A 188 -5.04 10.67 13.33
N GLU A 189 -4.55 9.79 14.20
CA GLU A 189 -3.15 9.72 14.57
C GLU A 189 -2.36 8.99 13.48
N THR A 190 -1.38 9.66 12.86
CA THR A 190 -0.47 9.01 11.90
C THR A 190 0.38 7.97 12.62
N PHE A 191 0.76 6.89 11.93
CA PHE A 191 1.62 5.86 12.49
C PHE A 191 2.94 6.40 13.06
N PHE A 192 3.57 7.40 12.40
CA PHE A 192 4.74 8.10 12.93
C PHE A 192 4.56 8.66 14.36
N LYS A 193 3.44 9.34 14.59
CA LYS A 193 3.11 9.92 15.92
C LYS A 193 2.74 8.83 16.92
N PHE A 194 2.05 7.80 16.45
CA PHE A 194 1.66 6.65 17.25
C PHE A 194 2.88 5.94 17.84
N TRP A 195 3.86 5.55 17.01
CA TRP A 195 5.02 4.82 17.52
C TRP A 195 5.89 5.67 18.44
N LYS A 196 6.03 6.98 18.18
CA LYS A 196 6.75 7.91 19.08
C LYS A 196 6.08 8.02 20.45
N ARG A 197 4.75 7.97 20.49
CA ARG A 197 3.97 8.03 21.74
C ARG A 197 4.02 6.71 22.51
N LEU A 198 3.89 5.58 21.81
CA LEU A 198 3.83 4.25 22.41
C LEU A 198 5.21 3.78 22.90
N GLY A 199 6.26 4.07 22.12
CA GLY A 199 7.59 3.52 22.32
C GLY A 199 7.80 2.25 21.48
N LYS A 200 9.07 1.95 21.17
CA LYS A 200 9.44 0.86 20.27
C LYS A 200 9.09 -0.52 20.84
N ASP A 201 9.34 -0.70 22.14
CA ASP A 201 9.22 -1.99 22.83
C ASP A 201 7.77 -2.48 22.97
N GLN A 202 6.79 -1.61 22.65
CA GLN A 202 5.36 -1.91 22.72
C GLN A 202 4.72 -2.07 21.34
N LEU A 203 5.48 -1.96 20.24
CA LEU A 203 4.96 -2.17 18.88
C LEU A 203 4.70 -3.64 18.58
N ILE A 204 5.49 -4.50 19.22
CA ILE A 204 5.43 -5.96 19.19
C ILE A 204 5.50 -6.41 20.66
N SER A 205 4.63 -7.30 21.10
CA SER A 205 4.51 -7.82 22.48
C SER A 205 4.59 -9.34 22.50
#